data_AF-A0A7V0WN06-F1
#
_entry.id   AF-A0A7V0WN06-F1
#
_cell.length_a   1.000
_cell.length_b   1.000
_cell.length_c   1.000
_cell.angle_alpha   90.00
_cell.angle_beta   90.00
_cell.angle_gamma   90.00
#
_symmetry.space_group_name_H-M   'P 1'
#
loop_
_entity.id
_entity.type
_entity.pdbx_description
1 polymer ?
#
loop_
_entity_poly.entity_id
_entity_poly.type
_entity_poly.pdbx_seq_one_letter_code
_entity_poly.pdbx_strand_id
1 'polypeptide(L)' 'MDANITALLYLVAGVLFILALRGLSSPESSRQGNMFGMVGMAIAIGTTLVSHPPADMTGWLLVVLGIGIGGGIG' A
#
# COMPACT_ATOMS: atom_id res chain seq x y z
N MET A 1 10.33 12.74 6.26
CA MET A 1 10.15 11.63 7.23
C MET A 1 11.50 10.99 7.48
N ASP A 2 11.77 10.47 8.69
CA ASP A 2 13.02 9.78 8.98
C ASP A 2 13.21 8.55 8.08
N ALA A 3 14.45 8.34 7.60
CA ALA A 3 14.77 7.22 6.71
C ALA A 3 14.52 5.86 7.38
N ASN A 4 14.86 5.75 8.67
CA ASN A 4 14.62 4.54 9.45
C ASN A 4 13.14 4.23 9.63
N ILE A 5 12.31 5.26 9.83
CA ILE A 5 10.84 5.10 9.94
C ILE A 5 10.26 4.65 8.60
N THR A 6 10.69 5.27 7.50
CA THR A 6 10.32 4.86 6.14
C THR A 6 10.66 3.40 5.87
N ALA A 7 11.88 2.98 6.20
CA ALA A 7 12.33 1.60 6.03
C ALA A 7 11.51 0.62 6.90
N LEU A 8 11.22 0.97 8.15
CA LEU A 8 10.39 0.15 9.04
C LEU A 8 8.96 -0.01 8.50
N LEU A 9 8.33 1.07 8.02
CA LEU A 9 6.98 1.00 7.47
C LEU A 9 6.92 0.14 6.21
N TYR A 10 7.93 0.24 5.33
CA TYR A 10 8.03 -0.65 4.17
C TYR A 10 8.29 -2.10 4.57
N LEU A 11 9.09 -2.37 5.61
CA LEU A 11 9.28 -3.70 6.15
C LEU A 11 7.97 -4.29 6.67
N VAL A 12 7.20 -3.51 7.44
CA VAL A 12 5.87 -3.92 7.95
C VAL A 12 4.91 -4.21 6.79
N ALA A 13 4.85 -3.35 5.78
CA ALA A 13 4.05 -3.59 4.58
C ALA A 13 4.46 -4.88 3.86
N GLY A 14 5.76 -5.13 3.71
CA GLY A 14 6.29 -6.37 3.14
C GLY A 14 5.88 -7.62 3.90
N VAL A 15 5.95 -7.60 5.24
CA VAL A 15 5.48 -8.71 6.09
C VAL A 15 3.99 -8.96 5.89
N LEU A 16 3.17 -7.91 5.82
CA LEU A 16 1.74 -8.03 5.58
C LEU A 16 1.43 -8.66 4.21
N PHE A 17 2.18 -8.31 3.17
CA PHE A 17 2.03 -8.96 1.86
C PHE A 17 2.40 -10.45 1.88
N ILE A 18 3.43 -10.84 2.61
CA ILE A 18 3.78 -12.26 2.79
C ILE A 18 2.64 -13.00 3.50
N LEU A 19 2.06 -12.41 4.56
CA LEU A 19 0.92 -12.98 5.26
C LEU A 19 -0.34 -13.01 4.38
N ALA A 20 -0.54 -12.04 3.50
CA ALA A 20 -1.63 -12.01 2.53
C ALA A 20 -1.56 -13.20 1.58
N LEU A 21 -0.39 -13.44 0.96
CA LEU A 21 -0.17 -14.57 0.05
C LEU A 21 -0.40 -15.92 0.76
N ARG A 22 0.08 -16.06 1.99
CA ARG A 22 -0.19 -17.23 2.81
C ARG A 22 -1.68 -17.41 3.07
N GLY A 23 -2.38 -16.36 3.49
CA GLY A 23 -3.81 -16.42 3.81
C GLY A 23 -4.69 -16.71 2.60
N LEU A 24 -4.30 -16.23 1.42
CA LEU A 24 -5.01 -16.48 0.15
C LEU A 24 -4.81 -17.91 -0.39
N SER A 25 -3.88 -18.68 0.18
CA SER A 25 -3.59 -20.05 -0.28
C SER A 25 -4.60 -21.11 0.20
N SER A 26 -5.55 -20.76 1.08
CA SER A 26 -6.69 -21.62 1.41
C SER A 26 -8.00 -20.83 1.51
N PRO A 27 -9.16 -21.45 1.20
CA PRO A 27 -10.45 -20.77 1.29
C PRO A 27 -10.80 -20.30 2.70
N GLU A 28 -10.39 -21.06 3.73
CA GLU A 28 -10.70 -20.78 5.13
C GLU A 28 -10.04 -19.48 5.62
N SER A 29 -8.79 -19.21 5.21
CA SER A 29 -8.05 -17.99 5.59
C SER A 29 -8.10 -16.87 4.56
N SER A 30 -8.75 -17.09 3.41
CA SER A 30 -8.73 -16.15 2.26
C SER A 30 -9.17 -14.73 2.63
N ARG A 31 -10.24 -14.60 3.44
CA ARG A 31 -10.72 -13.28 3.90
C ARG A 31 -9.68 -12.54 4.74
N GLN A 32 -8.97 -13.26 5.62
CA GLN A 32 -7.92 -12.69 6.45
C GLN A 32 -6.70 -12.31 5.60
N GLY A 33 -6.32 -13.16 4.64
CA GLY A 33 -5.26 -12.88 3.69
C GLY A 33 -5.52 -11.60 2.89
N ASN A 34 -6.75 -11.44 2.38
CA ASN A 34 -7.14 -10.22 1.67
C ASN A 34 -7.04 -8.96 2.56
N MET A 35 -7.47 -9.06 3.83
CA MET A 35 -7.35 -7.94 4.78
C MET A 35 -5.90 -7.53 5.01
N PHE A 36 -4.97 -8.50 5.18
CA PHE A 36 -3.55 -8.19 5.29
C PHE A 36 -3.01 -7.49 4.05
N GLY A 37 -3.44 -7.91 2.86
CA GLY A 37 -3.08 -7.27 1.59
C GLY A 37 -3.54 -5.82 1.51
N MET A 38 -4.80 -5.55 1.85
CA MET A 38 -5.35 -4.18 1.85
C MET A 38 -4.62 -3.27 2.84
N VAL A 39 -4.35 -3.74 4.06
CA VAL A 39 -3.62 -2.96 5.07
C VAL A 39 -2.17 -2.72 4.63
N GLY A 40 -1.49 -3.74 4.09
CA GLY A 40 -0.13 -3.61 3.55
C GLY A 40 -0.06 -2.58 2.42
N MET A 41 -1.04 -2.60 1.51
CA MET A 41 -1.11 -1.65 0.41
C MET A 41 -1.34 -0.21 0.90
N ALA A 42 -2.24 -0.02 1.88
CA ALA A 42 -2.49 1.30 2.47
C ALA A 42 -1.23 1.88 3.15
N ILE A 43 -0.50 1.07 3.91
CA ILE A 43 0.76 1.48 4.56
C ILE A 43 1.80 1.85 3.50
N ALA A 44 1.98 1.05 2.46
CA ALA A 44 2.98 1.31 1.42
C ALA A 44 2.70 2.60 0.63
N ILE A 45 1.44 2.82 0.21
CA ILE A 45 1.03 4.05 -0.49
C ILE A 45 1.20 5.26 0.43
N GLY A 46 0.66 5.21 1.65
CA GLY A 46 0.74 6.32 2.61
C GLY A 46 2.19 6.68 2.94
N THR A 47 3.04 5.68 3.18
CA THR A 47 4.48 5.88 3.43
C THR A 47 5.15 6.58 2.26
N THR A 48 4.83 6.19 1.02
CA THR A 48 5.42 6.77 -0.19
C THR A 48 5.00 8.23 -0.36
N LEU A 49 3.72 8.54 -0.20
CA LEU A 49 3.20 9.91 -0.32
C LEU A 49 3.75 10.87 0.75
N VAL A 50 4.01 10.36 1.96
CA VAL A 50 4.58 11.16 3.06
C VAL A 50 6.10 11.30 2.95
N SER A 51 6.81 10.23 2.53
CA SER A 51 8.28 10.25 2.41
C SER A 51 8.75 10.98 1.16
N HIS A 52 8.02 10.83 0.06
CA HIS A 52 8.34 11.39 -1.25
C HIS A 52 7.10 12.10 -1.81
N PRO A 53 6.69 13.23 -1.19
CA PRO A 53 5.54 13.97 -1.68
C PRO A 53 5.80 14.48 -3.10
N PRO A 54 4.79 14.48 -3.98
CA PRO A 54 4.87 15.14 -5.27
C PRO A 54 5.33 16.59 -5.15
N ALA A 55 6.21 17.03 -6.06
CA ALA A 55 6.84 18.35 -6.00
C ALA A 55 5.84 19.51 -6.15
N ASP A 56 4.81 19.33 -6.98
CA ASP A 56 3.87 20.38 -7.37
C ASP A 56 2.42 19.91 -7.37
N MET A 57 1.49 20.87 -7.45
CA MET A 57 0.04 20.63 -7.56
C MET A 57 -0.31 19.69 -8.71
N THR A 58 0.35 19.85 -9.86
CA THR A 58 0.17 18.96 -11.02
C THR A 58 0.54 17.52 -10.69
N GLY A 59 1.62 17.31 -9.92
CA GLY A 59 2.03 15.97 -9.48
C GLY A 59 0.99 15.32 -8.57
N TRP A 60 0.44 16.07 -7.62
CA TRP A 60 -0.66 15.59 -6.78
C TRP A 60 -1.92 15.25 -7.58
N LEU A 61 -2.27 16.08 -8.56
CA LEU A 61 -3.42 15.87 -9.44
C LEU A 61 -3.25 14.57 -10.25
N LEU A 62 -2.05 14.30 -10.77
CA LEU A 62 -1.75 13.05 -11.48
C LEU A 62 -1.83 11.82 -10.58
N VAL A 63 -1.32 11.89 -9.34
CA VAL A 63 -1.42 10.78 -8.38
C VAL A 63 -2.88 10.46 -8.06
N VAL A 64 -3.68 11.47 -7.73
CA VAL A 64 -5.10 11.29 -7.38
C VAL A 64 -5.89 10.77 -8.58
N LEU A 65 -5.66 11.31 -9.79
CA LEU A 65 -6.28 10.79 -11.00
C LEU A 65 -5.89 9.34 -11.27
N GLY A 66 -4.61 9.00 -11.13
CA GLY A 66 -4.12 7.63 -11.34
C GLY A 66 -4.77 6.63 -10.39
N ILE A 67 -4.84 6.96 -9.09
CA ILE A 67 -5.51 6.14 -8.08
C ILE A 67 -7.01 6.02 -8.39
N GLY A 68 -7.67 7.13 -8.74
CA GLY A 68 -9.11 7.14 -9.02
C GLY A 68 -9.49 6.35 -10.27
N ILE A 69 -8.74 6.50 -11.36
CA ILE A 69 -8.98 5.75 -12.61
C ILE A 69 -8.66 4.27 -12.39
N GLY A 70 -7.49 3.95 -11.83
CA GLY A 70 -7.08 2.57 -11.61
C GLY A 70 -8.02 1.83 -10.65
N GLY A 71 -8.35 2.45 -9.51
CA GLY A 71 -9.25 1.86 -8.52
C GLY A 71 -10.74 1.87 -8.90
N GLY A 72 -11.15 2.72 -9.84
CA GLY A 72 -12.52 2.75 -10.35
C GLY A 72 -12.79 1.73 -11.46
N ILE A 73 -11.77 1.37 -12.24
CA ILE A 73 -11.89 0.42 -13.35
C ILE A 73 -11.63 -1.03 -12.92
N GLY A 74 -10.64 -1.25 -12.03
CA GLY A 74 -10.24 -2.58 -11.55
C GLY A 74 -11.24 -3.20 -10.59
#